data_AF-A0A381WES2-F1
#
_entry.id   AF-A0A381WES2-F1
#
_cell.length_a   1.000
_cell.length_b   1.000
_cell.length_c   1.000
_cell.angle_alpha   90.00
_cell.angle_beta   90.00
_cell.angle_gamma   90.00
#
_symmetry.space_group_name_H-M   'P 1'
#
loop_
_entity.id
_entity.type
_entity.pdbx_description
1 polymer ?
#
loop_
_entity_poly.entity_id
_entity_poly.type
_entity_poly.pdbx_seq_one_letter_code
_entity_poly.pdbx_strand_id
1 'polypeptide(L)' 'MEPESCVICGDDLDGVHQTSCQMCGGKFHQPWSHDSDIPQCGRLGSHEEALAIVFLCDDCYFGRRP' A
#
# COMPACT_ATOMS: atom_id res chain seq x y z
N MET A 1 16.91 -5.17 -13.26
CA MET A 1 16.07 -5.48 -12.09
C MET A 1 14.70 -5.79 -12.62
N GLU A 2 14.09 -6.88 -12.18
CA GLU A 2 12.67 -7.15 -12.52
C GLU A 2 11.79 -6.12 -11.77
N PRO A 3 10.69 -5.65 -12.37
CA PRO A 3 9.76 -4.76 -11.69
C PRO A 3 9.16 -5.48 -10.47
N GLU A 4 9.02 -4.75 -9.36
CA GLU A 4 8.32 -5.27 -8.19
C GLU A 4 6.82 -5.25 -8.43
N SER A 5 6.10 -6.28 -8.00
CA SER A 5 4.65 -6.40 -8.22
C SER A 5 3.85 -5.97 -6.99
N CYS A 6 2.69 -5.36 -7.24
CA CYS A 6 1.74 -4.97 -6.20
C CYS A 6 1.11 -6.20 -5.54
N VAL A 7 1.12 -6.27 -4.21
CA VAL A 7 0.56 -7.42 -3.47
C VAL A 7 -0.97 -7.47 -3.47
N ILE A 8 -1.65 -6.48 -4.05
CA ILE A 8 -3.12 -6.39 -4.10
C ILE A 8 -3.65 -6.68 -5.50
N CYS A 9 -3.17 -5.99 -6.54
CA CYS A 9 -3.65 -6.22 -7.91
C CYS A 9 -2.73 -7.13 -8.74
N GLY A 10 -1.49 -7.36 -8.31
CA GLY A 10 -0.51 -8.16 -9.05
C GLY A 10 0.21 -7.42 -10.17
N ASP A 11 -0.22 -6.20 -10.53
CA ASP A 11 0.43 -5.40 -11.58
C ASP A 11 1.79 -4.85 -11.13
N ASP A 12 2.61 -4.48 -12.11
CA ASP A 12 3.92 -3.89 -11.88
C ASP A 12 3.82 -2.54 -11.14
N LEU A 13 4.77 -2.30 -10.25
CA LEU A 13 4.96 -1.02 -9.58
C LEU A 13 5.97 -0.17 -10.36
N ASP A 14 5.73 1.13 -10.41
CA ASP A 14 6.54 2.09 -11.17
C ASP A 14 7.78 2.60 -10.41
N GLY A 15 7.99 2.17 -9.16
CA GLY A 15 9.07 2.61 -8.30
C GLY A 15 8.87 3.98 -7.65
N VAL A 16 7.82 4.73 -8.01
CA VAL A 16 7.56 6.11 -7.55
C VAL A 16 6.28 6.17 -6.72
N HIS A 17 5.17 5.66 -7.23
CA HIS A 17 3.85 5.69 -6.62
C HIS A 17 3.56 4.37 -5.89
N GLN A 18 4.47 4.03 -4.99
CA GLN A 18 4.42 2.78 -4.23
C GLN A 18 4.87 2.99 -2.78
N THR A 19 4.44 2.11 -1.89
CA THR A 19 4.94 2.01 -0.52
C THR A 19 4.85 0.58 -0.01
N SER A 20 5.33 0.32 1.21
CA SER A 20 5.28 -0.99 1.85
C SER A 20 4.25 -1.02 2.98
N CYS A 21 3.43 -2.07 3.01
CA CYS A 21 2.49 -2.31 4.10
C CYS A 21 3.25 -2.60 5.40
N GLN A 22 2.95 -1.83 6.45
CA GLN A 22 3.58 -1.99 7.76
C GLN A 22 3.24 -3.32 8.45
N MET A 23 2.11 -3.96 8.09
CA MET A 23 1.69 -5.24 8.69
C MET A 23 2.33 -6.45 8.01
N CYS A 24 2.30 -6.49 6.67
CA CYS A 24 2.70 -7.68 5.93
C CYS A 24 4.01 -7.54 5.13
N GLY A 25 4.60 -6.34 5.09
CA GLY A 25 5.82 -6.05 4.33
C GLY A 25 5.64 -5.94 2.81
N GLY A 26 4.48 -6.32 2.28
CA GLY A 26 4.17 -6.30 0.86
C GLY A 26 4.11 -4.88 0.28
N LYS A 27 4.61 -4.70 -0.95
CA LYS A 27 4.53 -3.41 -1.67
C LYS A 27 3.22 -3.26 -2.43
N PHE A 28 2.69 -2.05 -2.49
CA PHE A 28 1.42 -1.77 -3.16
C PHE A 28 1.40 -0.37 -3.78
N HIS A 29 0.51 -0.15 -4.75
CA HIS A 29 0.31 1.16 -5.39
C HIS A 29 -0.27 2.18 -4.40
N GLN A 30 0.41 3.31 -4.25
CA GLN A 30 0.00 4.42 -3.40
C GLN A 30 0.19 5.73 -4.17
N PRO A 31 -0.87 6.32 -4.74
CA PRO A 31 -0.78 7.61 -5.40
C PRO A 31 -0.51 8.71 -4.36
N TRP A 32 0.30 9.70 -4.74
CA TRP A 32 0.67 10.86 -3.91
C TRP A 32 -0.22 12.08 -4.16
N SER A 33 -1.02 12.05 -5.22
CA SER A 33 -2.00 13.07 -5.57
C SER A 33 -3.32 12.40 -5.94
N HIS A 34 -4.41 13.14 -5.74
CA HIS A 34 -5.76 12.67 -6.06
C HIS A 34 -6.00 12.53 -7.58
N ASP A 35 -5.29 13.31 -8.38
CA ASP A 35 -5.41 13.32 -9.84
C ASP A 35 -4.46 12.32 -10.54
N SER A 36 -3.89 11.37 -9.78
CA SER A 36 -3.02 10.33 -10.32
C SER A 36 -3.83 9.21 -10.98
N ASP A 37 -3.39 8.75 -12.16
CA ASP A 37 -3.95 7.57 -12.82
C ASP A 37 -3.48 6.25 -12.18
N ILE A 38 -2.59 6.32 -11.17
CA ILE A 38 -2.09 5.14 -10.45
C ILE A 38 -3.18 4.61 -9.50
N PRO A 39 -3.47 3.30 -9.51
CA PRO A 39 -4.42 2.70 -8.58
C PRO A 39 -4.07 2.99 -7.13
N GLN A 40 -5.08 3.19 -6.28
CA GLN A 40 -4.88 3.20 -4.83
C GLN A 40 -5.15 1.79 -4.28
N CYS A 41 -4.11 1.04 -3.96
CA CYS A 41 -4.18 -0.33 -3.44
C CYS A 41 -3.96 -0.42 -1.92
N GLY A 42 -4.12 0.69 -1.20
CA GLY A 42 -4.01 0.73 0.24
C GLY A 42 -4.44 2.05 0.85
N ARG A 43 -4.30 2.14 2.17
CA ARG A 43 -4.79 3.25 2.99
C ARG A 43 -3.81 3.62 4.09
N LEU A 44 -3.95 4.87 4.54
CA LEU A 44 -3.37 5.32 5.79
C LEU A 44 -4.25 4.84 6.95
N GLY A 45 -3.66 4.10 7.88
CA GLY A 45 -4.24 3.81 9.18
C GLY A 45 -3.61 4.69 10.26
N SER A 46 -4.35 4.99 11.33
CA SER A 46 -3.80 5.58 12.54
C SER A 46 -3.73 4.52 13.64
N HIS A 47 -2.58 4.38 14.28
CA HIS A 47 -2.45 3.58 15.49
C HIS A 47 -2.61 4.51 16.70
N GLU A 48 -3.79 4.53 17.32
CA GLU A 48 -4.16 5.50 18.36
C GLU A 48 -3.19 5.49 19.54
N GLU A 49 -2.73 4.31 19.95
CA GLU A 49 -1.80 4.18 21.09
C GLU A 49 -0.35 4.59 20.75
N ALA A 50 0.04 4.52 19.47
CA ALA A 50 1.40 4.83 19.03
C ALA A 50 1.51 6.25 18.45
N LEU A 51 0.38 6.96 18.34
CA LEU A 51 0.28 8.28 17.69
C LEU A 51 0.96 8.29 16.31
N ALA A 52 0.86 7.18 15.59
CA ALA A 52 1.55 6.97 14.33
C ALA A 52 0.56 6.80 13.17
N ILE A 53 0.94 7.35 12.01
CA ILE A 53 0.28 7.09 10.74
C ILE A 53 1.06 5.98 10.03
N VAL A 54 0.37 4.93 9.60
CA VAL A 54 0.96 3.76 8.95
C VAL A 54 0.34 3.52 7.59
N PHE A 55 1.14 3.02 6.65
CA PHE A 55 0.66 2.54 5.35
C PHE A 55 0.22 1.08 5.45
N LEU A 56 -1.00 0.79 5.02
CA LEU A 56 -1.59 -0.54 5.02
C LEU A 56 -2.10 -0.88 3.62
N CYS A 57 -1.75 -2.04 3.08
CA CYS A 57 -2.43 -2.53 1.88
C CYS A 57 -3.89 -2.86 2.21
N ASP A 58 -4.76 -2.84 1.21
CA ASP A 58 -6.20 -3.01 1.43
C ASP A 58 -6.54 -4.31 2.18
N ASP A 59 -5.86 -5.41 1.88
CA ASP A 59 -6.13 -6.68 2.59
C ASP A 59 -5.80 -6.61 4.09
N CYS A 60 -4.70 -5.95 4.47
CA CYS A 60 -4.36 -5.78 5.89
C CYS A 60 -5.28 -4.75 6.55
N TYR A 61 -5.66 -3.70 5.83
CA TYR A 61 -6.58 -2.68 6.34
C TYR A 61 -7.97 -3.25 6.62
N PHE A 62 -8.50 -4.08 5.71
CA PHE A 62 -9.83 -4.71 5.85
C PHE A 62 -9.81 -6.04 6.61
N GLY A 63 -8.67 -6.49 7.12
CA GLY A 63 -8.56 -7.76 7.85
C GLY A 63 -8.85 -9.00 7.00
N ARG A 64 -8.49 -8.98 5.71
CA ARG A 64 -8.73 -10.06 4.74
C ARG A 64 -7.56 -11.04 4.61
N ARG A 65 -6.39 -10.69 5.15
CA ARG A 65 -5.27 -11.64 5.27
C ARG A 65 -5.47 -12.53 6.51
N PRO A 66 -5.26 -13.85 6.39
CA PRO A 66 -5.25 -14.77 7.52
C PRO A 66 -4.10 -14.50 8.49
#